data_AF-A0A346SGU8-F1
#
_entry.id   AF-A0A346SGU8-F1
#
_cell.length_a   1.000
_cell.length_b   1.000
_cell.length_c   1.000
_cell.angle_alpha   90.00
_cell.angle_beta   90.00
_cell.angle_gamma   90.00
#
_symmetry.space_group_name_H-M   'P 1'
#
loop_
_entity.id
_entity.type
_entity.pdbx_description
1 polymer ?
#
loop_
_entity_poly.entity_id
_entity_poly.type
_entity_poly.pdbx_seq_one_letter_code
_entity_poly.pdbx_strand_id
1 'polypeptide(L)'
;MLRVVILPTPREQTLTLDQLRALYEAVQYQGKPWRHFLQLLILTGQRPSDLMQFNPALVRDQCMVIPPSKNGTSHVIPLAGRAFVLAAMQPNQFQDFKTTAHVKRRWFVDAYIPVRKFQIRDIRRSFATHLCEHGADENEVDRILNHQAAATSRVVARTYNRSRRLRQRREIMNLWEGLLFKGA
;
A
#
# COMPACT_ATOMS: atom_id res chain seq x y z
N MET A 1 -23.04 28.88 24.04
CA MET A 1 -22.12 29.07 22.90
C MET A 1 -21.81 27.69 22.33
N LEU A 2 -22.45 27.28 21.23
CA LEU A 2 -22.23 25.96 20.62
C LEU A 2 -20.92 26.00 19.82
N ARG A 3 -19.96 25.16 20.21
CA ARG A 3 -18.67 25.00 19.52
C ARG A 3 -18.91 24.13 18.29
N VAL A 4 -19.09 24.75 17.12
CA VAL A 4 -19.12 24.03 15.84
C VAL A 4 -17.75 23.42 15.62
N VAL A 5 -17.65 22.10 15.78
CA VAL A 5 -16.45 21.35 15.41
C VAL A 5 -16.48 21.23 13.88
N ILE A 6 -15.70 22.07 13.20
CA ILE A 6 -15.46 21.92 11.76
C ILE A 6 -14.59 20.67 11.61
N LEU A 7 -15.21 19.54 11.30
CA LEU A 7 -14.47 18.35 10.87
C LEU A 7 -13.72 18.71 9.58
N PRO A 8 -12.41 18.43 9.46
CA PRO A 8 -11.70 18.71 8.22
C PRO A 8 -12.38 17.95 7.09
N THR A 9 -12.71 18.66 6.01
CA THR A 9 -13.24 18.05 4.78
C THR A 9 -12.33 16.90 4.37
N PRO A 10 -12.86 15.69 4.12
CA PRO A 10 -12.04 14.59 3.63
C PRO A 10 -11.31 15.06 2.37
N ARG A 11 -9.98 15.07 2.39
CA ARG A 11 -9.20 15.37 1.19
C ARG A 11 -9.37 14.20 0.23
N GLU A 12 -10.22 14.38 -0.78
CA GLU A 12 -10.39 13.45 -1.91
C GLU A 12 -9.26 13.65 -2.91
N GLN A 13 -8.03 13.34 -2.49
CA GLN A 13 -6.87 13.57 -3.34
C GLN A 13 -6.30 12.25 -3.81
N THR A 14 -6.30 12.10 -5.13
CA THR A 14 -5.70 10.98 -5.85
C THR A 14 -4.45 11.51 -6.56
N LEU A 15 -3.32 10.89 -6.27
CA LEU A 15 -2.06 11.09 -7.00
C LEU A 15 -2.23 10.48 -8.39
N THR A 16 -1.73 11.16 -9.41
CA THR A 16 -1.67 10.59 -10.77
C THR A 16 -0.64 9.46 -10.81
N LEU A 17 -0.73 8.58 -11.82
CA LEU A 17 0.29 7.55 -12.04
C LEU A 17 1.69 8.18 -12.23
N ASP A 18 1.80 9.32 -12.90
CA ASP A 18 3.07 10.04 -13.06
C ASP A 18 3.62 10.57 -11.73
N GLN A 19 2.76 11.08 -10.84
CA GLN A 19 3.19 11.50 -9.51
C GLN A 19 3.66 10.31 -8.66
N LEU A 20 3.00 9.15 -8.79
CA LEU A 20 3.43 7.92 -8.12
C LEU A 20 4.77 7.43 -8.66
N ARG A 21 5.01 7.51 -9.98
CA ARG A 21 6.33 7.22 -10.58
C ARG A 21 7.39 8.20 -10.10
N ALA A 22 7.09 9.50 -10.05
CA ALA A 22 8.01 10.51 -9.53
C ALA A 22 8.42 10.22 -8.08
N LEU A 23 7.46 9.82 -7.22
CA LEU A 23 7.76 9.36 -5.87
C LEU A 23 8.62 8.09 -5.87
N TYR A 24 8.35 7.13 -6.75
CA TYR A 24 9.14 5.90 -6.85
C TYR A 24 10.62 6.17 -7.16
N GLU A 25 10.90 7.19 -7.97
CA GLU A 25 12.27 7.60 -8.35
C GLU A 25 12.94 8.53 -7.32
N ALA A 26 12.18 9.37 -6.62
CA ALA A 26 12.67 10.40 -5.69
C ALA A 26 13.17 9.86 -4.32
N VAL A 27 13.80 8.68 -4.31
CA VAL A 27 14.20 7.94 -3.10
C VAL A 27 15.72 7.88 -2.90
N GLN A 28 16.49 8.54 -3.75
CA GLN A 28 17.95 8.37 -3.83
C GLN A 28 18.69 8.80 -2.56
N TYR A 29 18.26 9.86 -1.88
CA TYR A 29 18.94 10.42 -0.71
C TYR A 29 18.63 9.73 0.62
N GLN A 30 17.70 8.78 0.66
CA GLN A 30 17.19 8.22 1.92
C GLN A 30 17.97 6.99 2.41
N GLY A 31 18.94 6.52 1.63
CA GLY A 31 19.63 5.27 1.89
C GLY A 31 18.80 4.03 1.50
N LYS A 32 19.47 2.89 1.32
CA LYS A 32 18.88 1.65 0.79
C LYS A 32 17.65 1.16 1.59
N PRO A 33 17.63 1.20 2.94
CA PRO A 33 16.47 0.78 3.72
C PRO A 33 15.20 1.58 3.40
N TRP A 34 15.30 2.89 3.50
CA TRP A 34 14.18 3.79 3.22
C TRP A 34 13.74 3.74 1.76
N ARG A 35 14.69 3.63 0.82
CA ARG A 35 14.37 3.48 -0.60
C ARG A 35 13.38 2.34 -0.84
N HIS A 36 13.70 1.13 -0.40
CA HIS A 36 12.81 0.00 -0.63
C HIS A 36 11.51 0.11 0.16
N PHE A 37 11.52 0.67 1.38
CA PHE A 37 10.29 0.91 2.14
C PHE A 37 9.31 1.81 1.38
N LEU A 38 9.80 2.95 0.88
CA LEU A 38 9.01 3.94 0.14
C LEU A 38 8.53 3.37 -1.20
N GLN A 39 9.37 2.61 -1.89
CA GLN A 39 8.99 1.91 -3.13
C GLN A 39 7.95 0.82 -2.88
N LEU A 40 8.10 0.01 -1.82
CA LEU A 40 7.11 -1.01 -1.45
C LEU A 40 5.77 -0.40 -1.08
N LEU A 41 5.72 0.79 -0.45
CA LEU A 41 4.47 1.51 -0.20
C LEU A 41 3.71 1.79 -1.49
N ILE A 42 4.40 2.24 -2.53
CA ILE A 42 3.79 2.52 -3.85
C ILE A 42 3.38 1.22 -4.52
N LEU A 43 4.24 0.21 -4.52
CA LEU A 43 4.01 -1.06 -5.21
C LEU A 43 2.91 -1.92 -4.55
N THR A 44 2.60 -1.70 -3.28
CA THR A 44 1.68 -2.56 -2.52
C THR A 44 0.43 -1.85 -1.98
N GLY A 45 0.43 -0.51 -1.92
CA GLY A 45 -0.65 0.27 -1.32
C GLY A 45 -0.81 0.06 0.20
N GLN A 46 0.14 -0.61 0.86
CA GLN A 46 0.00 -1.00 2.27
C GLN A 46 0.22 0.15 3.24
N ARG A 47 -0.23 -0.03 4.48
CA ARG A 47 0.05 0.95 5.52
C ARG A 47 1.55 0.93 5.85
N PRO A 48 2.15 2.10 6.15
CA PRO A 48 3.51 2.17 6.69
C PRO A 48 3.72 1.23 7.88
N SER A 49 2.75 1.16 8.80
CA SER A 49 2.80 0.27 9.98
C SER A 49 2.83 -1.21 9.62
N ASP A 50 2.18 -1.59 8.53
CA ASP A 50 2.05 -2.98 8.09
C ASP A 50 3.37 -3.42 7.45
N LEU A 51 3.95 -2.57 6.60
CA LEU A 51 5.29 -2.80 6.04
C LEU A 51 6.41 -2.75 7.09
N MET A 52 6.27 -1.97 8.16
CA MET A 52 7.24 -1.97 9.27
C MET A 52 7.25 -3.30 10.06
N GLN A 53 6.15 -4.06 10.01
CA GLN A 53 6.02 -5.39 10.62
C GLN A 53 6.39 -6.53 9.67
N PHE A 54 6.70 -6.22 8.41
CA PHE A 54 7.05 -7.21 7.41
C PHE A 54 8.33 -7.95 7.82
N ASN A 55 8.25 -9.27 7.84
CA ASN A 55 9.39 -10.15 7.99
C ASN A 55 9.63 -10.89 6.65
N PRO A 56 10.73 -10.59 5.94
CA PRO A 56 11.10 -11.23 4.67
C PRO A 56 11.25 -12.75 4.74
N ALA A 57 11.59 -13.31 5.90
CA ALA A 57 11.60 -14.76 6.11
C ALA A 57 10.19 -15.40 5.96
N LEU A 58 9.13 -14.59 5.97
CA LEU A 58 7.75 -15.00 5.74
C LEU A 58 7.31 -14.82 4.28
N VAL A 59 8.18 -14.33 3.39
CA VAL A 59 7.87 -14.31 1.95
C VAL A 59 7.87 -15.73 1.42
N ARG A 60 6.72 -16.19 0.93
CA ARG A 60 6.53 -17.50 0.31
C ARG A 60 5.54 -17.37 -0.85
N ASP A 61 5.72 -18.15 -1.91
CA ASP A 61 4.83 -18.18 -3.08
C ASP A 61 4.50 -16.79 -3.67
N GLN A 62 5.52 -15.93 -3.76
CA GLN A 62 5.41 -14.53 -4.17
C GLN A 62 4.37 -13.73 -3.37
N CYS A 63 4.24 -14.03 -2.08
CA CYS A 63 3.36 -13.32 -1.18
C CYS A 63 4.14 -12.77 0.01
N MET A 64 3.83 -11.53 0.39
CA MET A 64 4.17 -10.96 1.68
C MET A 64 3.12 -11.36 2.70
N VAL A 65 3.56 -11.81 3.87
CA VAL A 65 2.67 -12.20 4.98
C VAL A 65 2.91 -11.28 6.15
N ILE A 66 1.85 -10.60 6.58
CA ILE A 66 1.86 -9.73 7.75
C ILE A 66 1.15 -10.47 8.88
N PRO A 67 1.85 -10.75 10.00
CA PRO A 67 1.26 -11.47 11.12
C PRO A 67 0.15 -10.65 11.77
N PRO A 68 -0.81 -11.31 12.45
CA PRO A 68 -1.89 -10.59 13.11
C PRO A 68 -1.36 -9.76 14.28
N SER A 69 -1.92 -8.56 14.46
CA SER A 69 -1.45 -7.64 15.49
C SER A 69 -1.87 -8.02 16.92
N LYS A 70 -3.00 -8.73 17.12
CA LYS A 70 -3.43 -9.17 18.46
C LYS A 70 -4.52 -10.24 18.62
N ASN A 71 -5.27 -10.66 17.58
CA ASN A 71 -6.24 -11.80 17.59
C ASN A 71 -6.89 -11.99 16.19
N GLY A 72 -6.13 -11.72 15.13
CA GLY A 72 -6.66 -11.63 13.77
C GLY A 72 -6.19 -12.77 12.85
N THR A 73 -6.78 -12.83 11.66
CA THR A 73 -6.24 -13.63 10.55
C THR A 73 -4.99 -12.95 10.00
N SER A 74 -3.95 -13.72 9.67
CA SER A 74 -2.77 -13.19 8.96
C SER A 74 -3.19 -12.55 7.64
N HIS A 75 -2.58 -11.41 7.33
CA HIS A 75 -2.86 -10.70 6.08
C HIS A 75 -1.84 -11.10 5.01
N VAL A 76 -2.33 -11.70 3.93
CA VAL A 76 -1.50 -12.22 2.83
C VAL A 76 -1.67 -11.31 1.62
N ILE A 77 -0.58 -10.75 1.13
CA ILE A 77 -0.52 -9.79 0.03
C ILE A 77 0.32 -10.41 -1.09
N PRO A 78 -0.27 -10.72 -2.24
CA PRO A 78 0.51 -11.10 -3.41
C PRO A 78 1.45 -9.96 -3.84
N LEU A 79 2.63 -10.32 -4.36
CA LEU A 79 3.63 -9.38 -4.84
C LEU A 79 3.79 -9.56 -6.35
N ALA A 80 3.66 -8.47 -7.09
CA ALA A 80 4.07 -8.40 -8.49
C ALA A 80 5.61 -8.39 -8.62
N GLY A 81 6.15 -8.45 -9.84
CA GLY A 81 7.55 -8.76 -10.11
C GLY A 81 8.54 -7.88 -9.35
N ARG A 82 8.46 -6.55 -9.51
CA ARG A 82 9.35 -5.59 -8.83
C ARG A 82 9.15 -5.63 -7.32
N ALA A 83 7.92 -5.75 -6.85
CA ALA A 83 7.61 -5.81 -5.42
C ALA A 83 8.22 -7.05 -4.77
N PHE A 84 8.16 -8.20 -5.46
CA PHE A 84 8.74 -9.45 -5.00
C PHE A 84 10.25 -9.38 -4.88
N VAL A 85 10.93 -8.84 -5.90
CA VAL A 85 12.39 -8.64 -5.89
C VAL A 85 12.79 -7.72 -4.73
N LEU A 86 12.12 -6.58 -4.57
CA LEU A 86 12.44 -5.64 -3.48
C LEU A 86 12.19 -6.24 -2.09
N ALA A 87 11.10 -6.99 -1.93
CA ALA A 87 10.78 -7.64 -0.66
C ALA A 87 11.80 -8.73 -0.30
N ALA A 88 12.28 -9.50 -1.29
CA ALA A 88 13.31 -10.52 -1.09
C ALA A 88 14.69 -9.92 -0.74
N MET A 89 14.98 -8.69 -1.18
CA MET A 89 16.25 -8.01 -0.94
C MET A 89 16.38 -7.35 0.45
N GLN A 90 15.36 -7.41 1.31
CA GLN A 90 15.23 -6.52 2.47
C GLN A 90 15.07 -7.21 3.85
N PRO A 91 16.05 -7.99 4.36
CA PRO A 91 15.81 -9.00 5.40
C PRO A 91 15.26 -8.57 6.78
N ASN A 92 15.30 -7.31 7.25
CA ASN A 92 14.66 -6.85 8.52
C ASN A 92 15.20 -5.46 8.96
N GLN A 93 14.90 -4.35 8.27
CA GLN A 93 15.50 -3.04 8.63
C GLN A 93 14.53 -1.86 8.83
N PHE A 94 13.22 -2.10 8.85
CA PHE A 94 12.25 -1.01 9.04
C PHE A 94 11.94 -0.69 10.51
N GLN A 95 12.39 -1.53 11.45
CA GLN A 95 12.07 -1.40 12.89
C GLN A 95 12.68 -0.14 13.53
N ASP A 96 13.79 0.39 12.98
CA ASP A 96 14.49 1.57 13.52
C ASP A 96 13.98 2.91 12.97
N PHE A 97 12.85 2.95 12.26
CA PHE A 97 12.30 4.19 11.70
C PHE A 97 11.61 5.03 12.77
N LYS A 98 12.41 5.66 13.65
CA LYS A 98 11.94 6.46 14.79
C LYS A 98 11.09 7.68 14.39
N THR A 99 11.37 8.31 13.24
CA THR A 99 10.53 9.43 12.74
C THR A 99 10.46 9.45 11.22
N THR A 100 9.27 9.12 10.69
CA THR A 100 9.00 9.14 9.24
C THR A 100 8.62 10.53 8.71
N ALA A 101 8.32 11.51 9.56
CA ALA A 101 7.70 12.78 9.13
C ALA A 101 8.61 13.65 8.25
N HIS A 102 9.87 13.86 8.65
CA HIS A 102 10.85 14.62 7.85
C HIS A 102 11.16 13.91 6.53
N VAL A 103 11.39 12.59 6.59
CA VAL A 103 11.61 11.74 5.40
C VAL A 103 10.45 11.85 4.42
N LYS A 104 9.20 11.71 4.91
CA LYS A 104 7.99 11.84 4.09
C LYS A 104 7.89 13.21 3.44
N ARG A 105 8.09 14.29 4.21
CA ARG A 105 8.00 15.66 3.67
C ARG A 105 9.05 15.87 2.60
N ARG A 106 10.30 15.46 2.85
CA ARG A 106 11.40 15.60 1.91
C ARG A 106 11.17 14.77 0.65
N TRP A 107 10.71 13.53 0.78
CA TRP A 107 10.39 12.64 -0.33
C TRP A 107 9.38 13.25 -1.32
N PHE A 108 8.29 13.83 -0.81
CA PHE A 108 7.31 14.51 -1.65
C PHE A 108 7.88 15.77 -2.30
N VAL A 109 8.72 16.54 -1.58
CA VAL A 109 9.41 17.71 -2.14
C VAL A 109 10.37 17.31 -3.26
N ASP A 110 11.18 16.26 -3.05
CA ASP A 110 12.13 15.76 -4.05
C ASP A 110 11.40 15.22 -5.30
N ALA A 111 10.16 14.73 -5.15
CA ALA A 111 9.29 14.34 -6.26
C ALA A 111 8.52 15.52 -6.90
N TYR A 112 8.78 16.76 -6.47
CA TYR A 112 8.04 17.96 -6.89
C TYR A 112 6.52 17.89 -6.65
N ILE A 113 6.09 17.18 -5.59
CA ILE A 113 4.68 17.03 -5.21
C ILE A 113 4.36 17.94 -4.02
N PRO A 114 3.31 18.78 -4.11
CA PRO A 114 2.97 19.71 -3.04
C PRO A 114 2.55 19.00 -1.74
N VAL A 115 3.39 19.06 -0.70
CA VAL A 115 3.13 18.49 0.64
C VAL A 115 1.95 19.11 1.39
N ARG A 116 1.49 20.30 0.97
CA ARG A 116 0.26 20.92 1.50
C ARG A 116 -1.00 20.25 0.93
N LYS A 117 -0.87 19.69 -0.28
CA LYS A 117 -1.92 18.97 -0.97
C LYS A 117 -1.92 17.52 -0.45
N PHE A 118 -0.88 16.77 -0.78
CA PHE A 118 -0.84 15.32 -0.58
C PHE A 118 -0.11 14.86 0.69
N GLN A 119 -0.45 13.66 1.14
CA GLN A 119 0.20 12.92 2.22
C GLN A 119 0.38 11.43 1.87
N ILE A 120 1.14 10.70 2.69
CA ILE A 120 1.43 9.28 2.44
C ILE A 120 0.18 8.38 2.34
N ARG A 121 -0.91 8.72 3.03
CA ARG A 121 -2.17 7.96 2.96
C ARG A 121 -2.83 8.07 1.58
N ASP A 122 -2.54 9.15 0.85
CA ASP A 122 -3.09 9.36 -0.49
C ASP A 122 -2.46 8.40 -1.50
N ILE A 123 -1.24 7.88 -1.27
CA ILE A 123 -0.66 6.80 -2.08
C ILE A 123 -1.58 5.57 -2.06
N ARG A 124 -2.02 5.17 -0.87
CA ARG A 124 -2.92 4.04 -0.70
C ARG A 124 -4.32 4.29 -1.28
N ARG A 125 -4.84 5.52 -1.15
CA ARG A 125 -6.10 5.90 -1.80
C ARG A 125 -5.95 5.80 -3.32
N SER A 126 -4.86 6.34 -3.85
CA SER A 126 -4.57 6.34 -5.29
C SER A 126 -4.42 4.93 -5.84
N PHE A 127 -3.76 4.03 -5.10
CA PHE A 127 -3.71 2.60 -5.42
C PHE A 127 -5.12 2.02 -5.64
N ALA A 128 -6.04 2.24 -4.69
CA ALA A 128 -7.41 1.73 -4.80
C ALA A 128 -8.16 2.38 -5.97
N THR A 129 -8.11 3.72 -6.05
CA THR A 129 -8.81 4.49 -7.08
C THR A 129 -8.38 4.08 -8.48
N HIS A 130 -7.08 4.08 -8.78
CA HIS A 130 -6.58 3.70 -10.10
C HIS A 130 -6.93 2.27 -10.45
N LEU A 131 -6.83 1.32 -9.50
CA LEU A 131 -7.20 -0.07 -9.76
C LEU A 131 -8.68 -0.22 -10.11
N CYS A 132 -9.57 0.40 -9.33
CA CYS A 132 -11.01 0.36 -9.61
C CYS A 132 -11.36 1.05 -10.93
N GLU A 133 -10.74 2.20 -11.23
CA GLU A 133 -10.90 2.90 -12.52
C GLU A 133 -10.44 2.07 -13.73
N HIS A 134 -9.51 1.14 -13.52
CA HIS A 134 -9.01 0.21 -14.54
C HIS A 134 -9.65 -1.19 -14.44
N GLY A 135 -10.80 -1.31 -13.78
CA GLY A 135 -11.65 -2.51 -13.82
C GLY A 135 -11.31 -3.59 -12.80
N ALA A 136 -10.45 -3.33 -11.81
CA ALA A 136 -10.27 -4.24 -10.69
C ALA A 136 -11.53 -4.29 -9.81
N ASP A 137 -11.88 -5.48 -9.31
CA ASP A 137 -12.98 -5.65 -8.37
C ASP A 137 -12.67 -4.95 -7.04
N GLU A 138 -13.54 -4.02 -6.64
CA GLU A 138 -13.38 -3.22 -5.42
C GLU A 138 -13.27 -4.09 -4.16
N ASN A 139 -14.02 -5.20 -4.08
CA ASN A 139 -13.95 -6.09 -2.91
C ASN A 139 -12.59 -6.80 -2.82
N GLU A 140 -11.98 -7.17 -3.94
CA GLU A 140 -10.64 -7.74 -3.94
C GLU A 140 -9.57 -6.68 -3.62
N VAL A 141 -9.71 -5.45 -4.12
CA VAL A 141 -8.85 -4.31 -3.75
C VAL A 141 -8.92 -4.05 -2.24
N ASP A 142 -10.12 -4.01 -1.66
CA ASP A 142 -10.32 -3.87 -0.20
C ASP A 142 -9.67 -5.01 0.59
N ARG A 143 -9.75 -6.24 0.09
CA ARG A 143 -9.08 -7.39 0.70
C ARG A 143 -7.57 -7.31 0.60
N ILE A 144 -7.02 -6.84 -0.52
CA ILE A 144 -5.58 -6.56 -0.65
C ILE A 144 -5.16 -5.50 0.35
N LEU A 145 -5.99 -4.49 0.56
CA LEU A 145 -5.75 -3.43 1.52
C LEU A 145 -6.03 -3.86 2.97
N ASN A 146 -6.60 -5.03 3.24
CA ASN A 146 -7.04 -5.40 4.58
C ASN A 146 -8.01 -4.37 5.19
N HIS A 147 -8.90 -3.82 4.36
CA HIS A 147 -10.04 -3.04 4.84
C HIS A 147 -11.09 -4.00 5.39
N GLN A 148 -11.51 -3.78 6.64
CA GLN A 148 -12.65 -4.52 7.18
C GLN A 148 -13.90 -3.91 6.55
N ALA A 149 -14.55 -4.65 5.65
CA ALA A 149 -15.85 -4.25 5.12
C ALA A 149 -16.79 -3.86 6.28
N ALA A 150 -17.49 -2.73 6.08
CA ALA A 150 -18.52 -2.27 6.99
C ALA A 150 -19.52 -3.41 7.28
N ALA A 151 -20.04 -3.44 8.50
CA ALA A 151 -20.54 -4.62 9.18
C ALA A 151 -21.71 -5.42 8.53
N THR A 152 -22.23 -5.01 7.38
CA THR A 152 -23.50 -5.51 6.84
C THR A 152 -23.37 -6.77 5.97
N SER A 153 -22.20 -7.07 5.41
CA SER A 153 -21.98 -8.21 4.49
C SER A 153 -21.36 -9.47 5.15
N ARG A 154 -21.22 -9.47 6.49
CA ARG A 154 -20.41 -10.46 7.23
C ARG A 154 -20.99 -11.87 7.34
N VAL A 155 -22.30 -12.05 7.23
CA VAL A 155 -22.93 -13.36 7.51
C VAL A 155 -22.92 -14.27 6.29
N VAL A 156 -23.24 -13.75 5.11
CA VAL A 156 -23.34 -14.56 3.89
C VAL A 156 -21.98 -14.76 3.19
N ALA A 157 -21.12 -13.74 3.21
CA ALA A 157 -19.79 -13.81 2.57
C ALA A 157 -18.80 -14.74 3.28
N ARG A 158 -18.98 -14.99 4.60
CA ARG A 158 -18.10 -15.86 5.40
C ARG A 158 -18.20 -17.33 5.01
N THR A 159 -19.37 -17.75 4.55
CA THR A 159 -19.68 -19.16 4.27
C THR A 159 -19.19 -19.61 2.88
N TYR A 160 -19.04 -18.68 1.93
CA TYR A 160 -18.65 -19.01 0.54
C TYR A 160 -17.18 -18.75 0.20
N ASN A 161 -16.41 -18.01 1.01
CA ASN A 161 -15.13 -17.46 0.55
C ASN A 161 -13.92 -17.90 1.40
N ARG A 162 -13.77 -19.22 1.62
CA ARG A 162 -12.51 -19.80 2.15
C ARG A 162 -11.39 -19.85 1.11
N SER A 163 -11.70 -19.75 -0.18
CA SER A 163 -10.67 -19.56 -1.19
C SER A 163 -10.04 -18.18 -0.94
N ARG A 164 -8.75 -18.11 -0.64
CA ARG A 164 -8.03 -16.84 -0.43
C ARG A 164 -8.00 -15.96 -1.70
N ARG A 165 -8.75 -16.30 -2.77
CA ARG A 165 -8.80 -15.63 -4.09
C ARG A 165 -7.44 -15.08 -4.53
N LEU A 166 -6.40 -15.88 -4.28
CA LEU A 166 -5.02 -15.44 -4.47
C LEU A 166 -4.73 -15.20 -5.95
N ARG A 167 -5.41 -15.93 -6.85
CA ARG A 167 -5.30 -15.73 -8.29
C ARG A 167 -5.77 -14.33 -8.68
N GLN A 168 -6.99 -13.96 -8.29
CA GLN A 168 -7.57 -12.64 -8.58
C GLN A 168 -6.72 -11.52 -7.98
N ARG A 169 -6.29 -11.69 -6.73
CA ARG A 169 -5.43 -10.69 -6.08
C ARG A 169 -4.05 -10.58 -6.75
N ARG A 170 -3.47 -11.67 -7.26
CA ARG A 170 -2.25 -11.64 -8.08
C ARG A 170 -2.47 -10.88 -9.39
N GLU A 171 -3.57 -11.16 -10.09
CA GLU A 171 -3.94 -10.46 -11.33
C GLU A 171 -4.06 -8.95 -11.09
N ILE A 172 -4.69 -8.52 -10.00
CA ILE A 172 -4.80 -7.11 -9.60
C ILE A 172 -3.44 -6.49 -9.27
N MET A 173 -2.58 -7.20 -8.54
CA MET A 173 -1.23 -6.70 -8.22
C MET A 173 -0.36 -6.57 -9.47
N ASN A 174 -0.50 -7.46 -10.45
CA ASN A 174 0.18 -7.37 -11.73
C ASN A 174 -0.39 -6.23 -12.60
N LEU A 175 -1.71 -6.03 -12.61
CA LEU A 175 -2.33 -4.87 -13.23
C LEU A 175 -1.77 -3.58 -12.65
N TRP A 176 -1.67 -3.47 -11.31
CA TRP A 176 -1.12 -2.30 -10.65
C TRP A 176 0.32 -2.00 -11.10
N GLU A 177 1.17 -3.03 -11.14
CA GLU A 177 2.54 -2.89 -11.63
C GLU A 177 2.58 -2.42 -13.09
N GLY A 178 1.72 -2.98 -13.95
CA GLY A 178 1.62 -2.58 -15.36
C GLY A 178 1.12 -1.14 -15.57
N LEU A 179 0.25 -0.65 -14.70
CA LEU A 179 -0.18 0.76 -14.69
C LEU A 179 0.98 1.69 -14.30
N LEU A 180 1.80 1.30 -13.32
CA LEU A 180 2.96 2.08 -12.88
C LEU A 180 4.12 2.02 -13.87
N PHE A 181 4.37 0.88 -14.50
CA PHE A 181 5.52 0.70 -15.39
C PHE A 181 5.05 -0.07 -16.63
N LYS A 182 4.82 0.64 -17.73
CA LYS A 182 4.53 0.00 -19.01
C LYS A 182 5.74 -0.83 -19.43
N GLY A 183 5.56 -2.14 -19.62
CA GLY A 183 6.55 -3.04 -20.22
C GLY A 183 7.87 -3.13 -19.45
N ALA A 184 7.97 -4.10 -18.55
CA ALA A 184 9.26 -4.67 -18.14
C ALA A 184 9.49 -5.96 -18.92
#